data_AF-A0A6I4YMY4-F1
#
_entry.id   AF-A0A6I4YMY4-F1
#
_cell.length_a   1.000
_cell.length_b   1.000
_cell.length_c   1.000
_cell.angle_alpha   90.00
_cell.angle_beta   90.00
_cell.angle_gamma   90.00
#
_symmetry.space_group_name_H-M   'P 1'
#
loop_
_entity.id
_entity.type
_entity.pdbx_description
1 polymer ?
#
loop_
_entity_poly.entity_id
_entity_poly.type
_entity_poly.pdbx_seq_one_letter_code
_entity_poly.pdbx_strand_id
1 'polypeptide(L)'
;MRGVPRRALLLALALDTLGEPPAPAHPVVWMGRFLRRARAAWRGQTPRAQLIEGGLGWAAGVTLSAALGAACGRLPWWVQGVALKPLLARMALLRAGTEVAAALEAGNLPEARRLLSWHLVSRGTADLTASEVAGAAIASLAENLSDSVVAPLLHARVGGLGWAAAYRFTNTADASWGYRTPALEWPGRVAARADDLLNLAPARLSAACLLLAAGGRGWRVWRADARRTPSPNGGHPMSAAAGALGVRLEKRGVYTLNAAGRDPDAGDLRAALTLVNRAALLAALVCLLPRPRRLTGARPARRADPGEPRGAAGGAGLPAAPAPAADGGAGVIRIPSVSLTDRNSTDLPTPRPEPASLLLASARVERFAKTVLTSTPELALLSIYQPESV
;
A
#
# COMPACT_ATOMS: atom_id res chain seq x y z
N MET A 1 -12.50 -19.23 -2.01
CA MET A 1 -12.23 -18.67 -0.66
C MET A 1 -13.37 -17.72 -0.30
N ARG A 2 -13.92 -17.79 0.91
CA ARG A 2 -14.99 -16.88 1.35
C ARG A 2 -14.34 -15.67 2.03
N GLY A 3 -14.61 -14.45 1.55
CA GLY A 3 -14.18 -13.24 2.25
C GLY A 3 -14.83 -13.09 3.64
N VAL A 4 -14.25 -12.20 4.45
CA VAL A 4 -14.63 -11.98 5.86
C VAL A 4 -16.12 -11.60 5.98
N PRO A 5 -16.87 -12.14 6.97
CA PRO A 5 -18.26 -11.75 7.22
C PRO A 5 -18.39 -10.25 7.52
N ARG A 6 -19.52 -9.63 7.14
CA ARG A 6 -19.76 -8.20 7.39
C ARG A 6 -19.63 -7.82 8.87
N ARG A 7 -20.10 -8.68 9.78
CA ARG A 7 -20.01 -8.46 11.23
C ARG A 7 -18.56 -8.37 11.72
N ALA A 8 -17.66 -9.16 11.13
CA ALA A 8 -16.24 -9.12 11.43
C ALA A 8 -15.57 -7.83 10.91
N LEU A 9 -15.95 -7.36 9.71
CA LEU A 9 -15.51 -6.05 9.19
C LEU A 9 -15.96 -4.90 10.12
N LEU A 10 -17.23 -4.90 10.53
CA LEU A 10 -17.78 -3.90 11.46
C LEU A 10 -17.06 -3.94 12.81
N LEU A 11 -16.79 -5.13 13.35
CA LEU A 11 -16.04 -5.26 14.59
C LEU A 11 -14.61 -4.72 14.45
N ALA A 12 -13.91 -5.04 13.36
CA ALA A 12 -12.56 -4.52 13.13
C ALA A 12 -12.53 -2.98 13.08
N LEU A 13 -13.51 -2.36 12.40
CA LEU A 13 -13.67 -0.91 12.31
C LEU A 13 -14.05 -0.27 13.65
N ALA A 14 -14.85 -0.97 14.48
CA ALA A 14 -15.17 -0.52 15.82
C ALA A 14 -13.94 -0.61 16.75
N LEU A 15 -13.18 -1.70 16.69
CA LEU A 15 -11.96 -1.86 17.48
C LEU A 15 -10.84 -0.90 17.05
N ASP A 16 -10.82 -0.47 15.79
CA ASP A 16 -9.91 0.57 15.30
C ASP A 16 -10.06 1.90 16.05
N THR A 17 -11.24 2.20 16.63
CA THR A 17 -11.42 3.40 17.46
C THR A 17 -10.69 3.32 18.81
N LEU A 18 -10.26 2.13 19.24
CA LEU A 18 -9.56 1.91 20.50
C LEU A 18 -8.03 2.07 20.38
N GLY A 19 -7.50 2.31 19.18
CA GLY A 19 -6.07 2.44 18.93
C GLY A 19 -5.36 1.12 18.63
N GLU A 20 -4.03 1.14 18.58
CA GLU A 20 -3.20 -0.02 18.18
C GLU A 20 -2.87 -0.96 19.34
N PRO A 21 -2.84 -2.30 19.12
CA PRO A 21 -2.36 -3.22 20.14
C PRO A 21 -0.86 -2.97 20.42
N PRO A 22 -0.37 -3.24 21.64
CA PRO A 22 1.02 -2.95 22.00
C PRO A 22 2.01 -3.71 21.11
N ALA A 23 3.21 -3.16 20.93
CA ALA A 23 4.21 -3.68 20.00
C ALA A 23 4.52 -5.19 20.12
N PRO A 24 4.56 -5.82 21.30
CA PRO A 24 4.75 -7.27 21.39
C PRO A 24 3.62 -8.09 20.77
N ALA A 25 2.40 -7.58 20.74
CA ALA A 25 1.19 -8.25 20.26
C ALA A 25 0.79 -7.88 18.82
N HIS A 26 1.51 -6.96 18.17
CA HIS A 26 1.08 -6.40 16.90
C HIS A 26 1.69 -7.16 15.70
N PRO A 27 0.86 -7.73 14.80
CA PRO A 27 1.35 -8.56 13.70
C PRO A 27 2.31 -7.84 12.75
N VAL A 28 2.08 -6.56 12.44
CA VAL A 28 3.01 -5.74 11.62
C VAL A 28 4.41 -5.65 12.24
N VAL A 29 4.54 -5.60 13.58
CA VAL A 29 5.86 -5.66 14.26
C VAL A 29 6.55 -6.98 13.97
N TRP A 30 5.81 -8.09 14.01
CA TRP A 30 6.35 -9.41 13.73
C TRP A 30 6.77 -9.54 12.27
N MET A 31 5.98 -8.99 11.34
CA MET A 31 6.33 -8.90 9.91
C MET A 31 7.63 -8.11 9.71
N GLY A 32 7.77 -6.93 10.33
CA GLY A 32 9.00 -6.14 10.27
C GLY A 32 10.22 -6.87 10.87
N ARG A 33 10.04 -7.59 11.98
CA ARG A 33 11.09 -8.44 12.57
C ARG A 33 11.51 -9.57 11.62
N PHE A 34 10.55 -10.20 10.95
CA PHE A 34 10.82 -11.22 9.93
C PHE A 34 11.63 -10.61 8.77
N LEU A 35 11.19 -9.47 8.23
CA LEU A 35 11.85 -8.80 7.11
C LEU A 35 13.29 -8.39 7.45
N ARG A 36 13.54 -7.90 8.66
CA ARG A 36 14.90 -7.58 9.11
C ARG A 36 15.80 -8.82 9.19
N ARG A 37 15.29 -9.94 9.73
CA ARG A 37 16.04 -11.20 9.80
C ARG A 37 16.31 -11.79 8.42
N ALA A 38 15.31 -11.77 7.54
CA ALA A 38 15.45 -12.22 6.15
C ALA A 38 16.52 -11.40 5.43
N ARG A 39 16.49 -10.06 5.58
CA ARG A 39 17.52 -9.17 5.01
C ARG A 39 18.92 -9.45 5.55
N ALA A 40 19.06 -9.75 6.85
CA ALA A 40 20.35 -10.07 7.46
C ALA A 40 20.96 -11.39 6.92
N ALA A 41 20.16 -12.25 6.30
CA ALA A 41 20.61 -13.51 5.70
C ALA A 41 21.04 -13.37 4.22
N TRP A 42 20.79 -12.24 3.57
CA TRP A 42 21.15 -12.03 2.16
C TRP A 42 22.67 -12.02 1.96
N ARG A 43 23.16 -12.74 0.94
CA ARG A 43 24.58 -12.85 0.58
C ARG A 43 24.81 -12.63 -0.91
N GLY A 44 23.75 -12.40 -1.68
CA GLY A 44 23.81 -12.21 -3.12
C GLY A 44 24.66 -11.00 -3.51
N GLN A 45 25.70 -11.25 -4.32
CA GLN A 45 26.56 -10.20 -4.87
C GLN A 45 26.17 -9.81 -6.30
N THR A 46 25.38 -10.65 -6.99
CA THR A 46 24.87 -10.37 -8.33
C THR A 46 23.41 -9.91 -8.28
N PRO A 47 22.96 -9.07 -9.22
CA PRO A 47 21.55 -8.67 -9.35
C PRO A 47 20.57 -9.84 -9.31
N ARG A 48 20.90 -10.93 -9.99
CA ARG A 48 20.06 -12.13 -10.06
C ARG A 48 19.97 -12.85 -8.70
N ALA A 49 21.10 -13.01 -8.00
CA ALA A 49 21.11 -13.64 -6.68
C ALA A 49 20.32 -12.79 -5.67
N GLN A 50 20.53 -11.47 -5.66
CA GLN A 50 19.78 -10.54 -4.81
C GLN A 50 18.27 -10.60 -5.06
N LEU A 51 17.86 -10.61 -6.34
CA LEU A 51 16.46 -10.73 -6.72
C LEU A 51 15.83 -12.04 -6.24
N ILE A 52 16.57 -13.15 -6.34
CA ILE A 52 16.11 -14.46 -5.85
C ILE A 52 15.99 -14.46 -4.33
N GLU A 53 17.01 -14.00 -3.60
CA GLU A 53 17.00 -13.96 -2.12
C GLU A 53 15.87 -13.08 -1.58
N GLY A 54 15.70 -11.89 -2.15
CA GLY A 54 14.60 -10.99 -1.81
C GLY A 54 13.23 -11.57 -2.17
N GLY A 55 13.11 -12.18 -3.35
CA GLY A 55 11.89 -12.85 -3.81
C GLY A 55 11.49 -14.04 -2.93
N LEU A 56 12.46 -14.88 -2.53
CA LEU A 56 12.23 -16.01 -1.62
C LEU A 56 11.83 -15.51 -0.22
N GLY A 57 12.51 -14.48 0.30
CA GLY A 57 12.16 -13.87 1.58
C GLY A 57 10.74 -13.30 1.57
N TRP A 58 10.37 -12.57 0.52
CA TRP A 58 9.01 -12.08 0.33
C TRP A 58 7.99 -13.22 0.22
N ALA A 59 8.24 -14.23 -0.61
CA ALA A 59 7.33 -15.35 -0.82
C ALA A 59 7.09 -16.15 0.47
N ALA A 60 8.15 -16.41 1.25
CA ALA A 60 8.05 -17.08 2.54
C ALA A 60 7.20 -16.30 3.53
N GLY A 61 7.43 -14.98 3.65
CA GLY A 61 6.69 -14.13 4.58
C GLY A 61 5.23 -13.90 4.17
N VAL A 62 4.94 -13.74 2.88
CA VAL A 62 3.57 -13.71 2.35
C VAL A 62 2.86 -15.02 2.63
N THR A 63 3.51 -16.17 2.36
CA THR A 63 2.93 -17.50 2.60
C THR A 63 2.59 -17.70 4.07
N LEU A 64 3.52 -17.38 4.96
CA LEU A 64 3.31 -17.47 6.41
C LEU A 64 2.16 -16.56 6.87
N SER A 65 2.15 -15.29 6.45
CA SER A 65 1.12 -14.33 6.82
C SER A 65 -0.25 -14.74 6.29
N ALA A 66 -0.32 -15.21 5.04
CA ALA A 66 -1.54 -15.70 4.42
C ALA A 66 -2.07 -16.96 5.12
N ALA A 67 -1.18 -17.89 5.49
CA ALA A 67 -1.56 -19.12 6.19
C ALA A 67 -2.12 -18.81 7.59
N LEU A 68 -1.46 -17.96 8.36
CA LEU A 68 -1.95 -17.52 9.68
C LEU A 68 -3.29 -16.78 9.56
N GLY A 69 -3.40 -15.85 8.60
CA GLY A 69 -4.67 -15.16 8.33
C GLY A 69 -5.78 -16.13 7.91
N ALA A 70 -5.48 -17.13 7.07
CA ALA A 70 -6.45 -18.15 6.67
C ALA A 70 -6.86 -19.07 7.81
N ALA A 71 -5.95 -19.39 8.74
CA ALA A 71 -6.26 -20.12 9.96
C ALA A 71 -7.22 -19.32 10.86
N CYS A 72 -6.94 -18.04 11.11
CA CYS A 72 -7.87 -17.14 11.82
C CYS A 72 -9.21 -17.00 11.09
N GLY A 73 -9.21 -17.04 9.76
CA GLY A 73 -10.42 -17.01 8.92
C GLY A 73 -11.36 -18.21 9.09
N ARG A 74 -10.89 -19.31 9.70
CA ARG A 74 -11.71 -20.49 10.04
C ARG A 74 -12.42 -20.35 11.39
N LEU A 75 -12.01 -19.39 12.21
CA LEU A 75 -12.55 -19.15 13.55
C LEU A 75 -13.85 -18.33 13.48
N PRO A 76 -14.61 -18.22 14.59
CA PRO A 76 -15.83 -17.41 14.64
C PRO A 76 -15.59 -15.96 14.19
N TRP A 77 -16.65 -15.31 13.68
CA TRP A 77 -16.55 -13.98 13.07
C TRP A 77 -15.95 -12.92 14.00
N TRP A 78 -16.13 -13.04 15.32
CA TRP A 78 -15.57 -12.07 16.27
C TRP A 78 -14.04 -12.19 16.36
N VAL A 79 -13.48 -13.41 16.34
CA VAL A 79 -12.02 -13.62 16.24
C VAL A 79 -11.51 -13.03 14.93
N GLN A 80 -12.26 -13.19 13.84
CA GLN A 80 -11.86 -12.64 12.55
C GLN A 80 -11.79 -11.11 12.58
N GLY A 81 -12.74 -10.45 13.25
CA GLY A 81 -12.74 -9.00 13.41
C GLY A 81 -11.55 -8.51 14.26
N VAL A 82 -11.26 -9.19 15.37
CA VAL A 82 -10.09 -8.90 16.20
C VAL A 82 -8.79 -9.08 15.42
N ALA A 83 -8.66 -10.15 14.63
CA ALA A 83 -7.47 -10.43 13.82
C ALA A 83 -7.31 -9.48 12.63
N LEU A 84 -8.42 -8.97 12.07
CA LEU A 84 -8.37 -7.99 10.98
C LEU A 84 -7.94 -6.61 11.47
N LYS A 85 -8.36 -6.20 12.67
CA LYS A 85 -8.13 -4.87 13.21
C LYS A 85 -6.68 -4.39 13.06
N PRO A 86 -5.63 -5.11 13.51
CA PRO A 86 -4.25 -4.62 13.43
C PRO A 86 -3.65 -4.64 12.02
N LEU A 87 -4.41 -5.08 11.02
CA LEU A 87 -4.06 -4.92 9.60
C LEU A 87 -4.60 -3.60 9.03
N LEU A 88 -5.47 -2.91 9.77
CA LEU A 88 -5.95 -1.56 9.51
C LEU A 88 -5.20 -0.56 10.40
N ALA A 89 -5.15 0.70 9.99
CA ALA A 89 -4.56 1.78 10.79
C ALA A 89 -5.27 3.13 10.59
N ARG A 90 -6.61 3.15 10.53
CA ARG A 90 -7.36 4.39 10.21
C ARG A 90 -7.21 5.43 11.32
N MET A 91 -7.42 5.07 12.58
CA MET A 91 -7.25 6.01 13.70
C MET A 91 -5.79 6.43 13.91
N ALA A 92 -4.84 5.51 13.75
CA ALA A 92 -3.42 5.86 13.82
C ALA A 92 -3.06 6.90 12.75
N LEU A 93 -3.55 6.73 11.51
CA LEU A 93 -3.33 7.69 10.42
C LEU A 93 -3.93 9.07 10.71
N LEU A 94 -5.18 9.12 11.20
CA LEU A 94 -5.82 10.39 11.53
C LEU A 94 -5.15 11.09 12.71
N ARG A 95 -4.72 10.33 13.74
CA ARG A 95 -3.99 10.88 14.88
C ARG A 95 -2.67 11.51 14.44
N ALA A 96 -1.88 10.79 13.64
CA ALA A 96 -0.61 11.30 13.10
C ALA A 96 -0.78 12.64 12.36
N GLY A 97 -1.76 12.73 11.45
CA GLY A 97 -2.03 14.00 10.75
C GLY A 97 -2.57 15.09 11.67
N THR A 98 -3.33 14.73 12.71
CA THR A 98 -3.85 15.68 13.71
C THR A 98 -2.72 16.30 14.54
N GLU A 99 -1.73 15.50 14.95
CA GLU A 99 -0.57 15.96 15.70
C GLU A 99 0.28 16.94 14.87
N VAL A 100 0.52 16.62 13.59
CA VAL A 100 1.21 17.54 12.65
C VAL A 100 0.41 18.83 12.45
N ALA A 101 -0.91 18.75 12.28
CA ALA A 101 -1.77 19.92 12.12
C ALA A 101 -1.72 20.83 13.37
N ALA A 102 -1.81 20.24 14.56
CA ALA A 102 -1.75 20.98 15.82
C ALA A 102 -0.39 21.70 15.99
N ALA A 103 0.71 21.04 15.64
CA ALA A 103 2.03 21.67 15.68
C ALA A 103 2.16 22.85 14.70
N LEU A 104 1.60 22.73 13.49
CA LEU A 104 1.56 23.83 12.51
C LEU A 104 0.68 24.99 12.97
N GLU A 105 -0.51 24.70 13.51
CA GLU A 105 -1.45 25.71 14.05
C GLU A 105 -0.82 26.49 15.21
N ALA A 106 -0.01 25.82 16.04
CA ALA A 106 0.74 26.44 17.13
C ALA A 106 1.99 27.22 16.65
N GLY A 107 2.28 27.27 15.35
CA GLY A 107 3.48 27.89 14.80
C GLY A 107 4.78 27.14 15.12
N ASN A 108 4.71 25.92 15.65
CA ASN A 108 5.88 25.12 16.02
C ASN A 108 6.35 24.24 14.85
N LEU A 109 6.98 24.88 13.86
CA LEU A 109 7.49 24.20 12.67
C LEU A 109 8.53 23.11 12.96
N PRO A 110 9.50 23.28 13.89
CA PRO A 110 10.42 22.21 14.25
C PRO A 110 9.69 20.93 14.71
N GLU A 111 8.67 21.07 15.55
CA GLU A 111 7.89 19.94 16.01
C GLU A 111 7.03 19.33 14.88
N ALA A 112 6.43 20.16 14.03
CA ALA A 112 5.66 19.68 12.88
C ALA A 112 6.53 18.85 11.92
N ARG A 113 7.78 19.27 11.66
CA ARG A 113 8.75 18.52 10.86
C ARG A 113 9.14 17.19 11.49
N ARG A 114 9.33 17.17 12.82
CA ARG A 114 9.65 15.96 13.59
C ARG A 114 8.50 14.96 13.56
N LEU A 115 7.27 15.41 13.80
CA LEU A 115 6.08 14.57 13.74
C LEU A 115 5.83 14.04 12.32
N LEU A 116 6.02 14.89 11.30
CA LEU A 116 5.87 14.49 9.90
C LEU A 116 6.84 13.36 9.53
N SER A 117 8.14 13.49 9.85
CA SER A 117 9.13 12.44 9.56
C SER A 117 8.93 11.17 10.39
N TRP A 118 8.43 11.31 11.61
CA TRP A 118 8.21 10.17 12.49
C TRP A 118 7.00 9.34 12.07
N HIS A 119 5.91 9.97 11.65
CA HIS A 119 4.63 9.29 11.44
C HIS A 119 4.26 9.04 9.98
N LEU A 120 4.63 9.92 9.06
CA LEU A 120 3.96 10.01 7.75
C LEU A 120 4.90 9.88 6.55
N VAL A 121 6.16 10.29 6.67
CA VAL A 121 7.09 10.30 5.52
C VAL A 121 8.47 9.77 5.90
N SER A 122 9.06 8.98 4.99
CA SER A 122 10.41 8.44 5.17
C SER A 122 11.53 9.31 4.57
N ARG A 123 11.27 10.60 4.30
CA ARG A 123 12.26 11.54 3.74
C ARG A 123 12.75 12.52 4.78
N GLY A 124 13.89 13.16 4.52
CA GLY A 124 14.33 14.33 5.29
C GLY A 124 13.25 15.42 5.29
N THR A 125 12.95 15.94 6.48
CA THR A 125 11.95 17.01 6.69
C THR A 125 12.55 18.30 7.24
N ALA A 126 13.85 18.31 7.55
CA ALA A 126 14.51 19.38 8.29
C ALA A 126 14.45 20.75 7.60
N ASP A 127 14.38 20.78 6.27
CA ASP A 127 14.39 21.97 5.42
C ASP A 127 13.01 22.32 4.82
N LEU A 128 11.95 21.59 5.19
CA LEU A 128 10.61 21.82 4.64
C LEU A 128 9.96 23.07 5.24
N THR A 129 9.46 23.97 4.42
CA THR A 129 8.61 25.09 4.87
C THR A 129 7.30 24.59 5.49
N ALA A 130 6.58 25.46 6.21
CA ALA A 130 5.29 25.10 6.81
C ALA A 130 4.28 24.58 5.76
N SER A 131 4.25 25.21 4.59
CA SER A 131 3.43 24.76 3.45
C SER A 131 3.87 23.38 2.96
N GLU A 132 5.17 23.14 2.79
CA GLU A 132 5.65 21.82 2.36
C GLU A 132 5.40 20.72 3.40
N VAL A 133 5.41 21.05 4.69
CA VAL A 133 5.00 20.12 5.75
C VAL A 133 3.52 19.79 5.63
N ALA A 134 2.65 20.80 5.48
CA ALA A 134 1.21 20.59 5.27
C ALA A 134 0.95 19.76 4.00
N GLY A 135 1.56 20.12 2.87
CA GLY A 135 1.42 19.40 1.60
C GLY A 135 1.91 17.96 1.66
N ALA A 136 3.04 17.72 2.33
CA ALA A 136 3.56 16.38 2.54
C ALA A 136 2.64 15.52 3.41
N ALA A 137 2.08 16.11 4.47
CA ALA A 137 1.12 15.43 5.33
C ALA A 137 -0.18 15.10 4.58
N ILE A 138 -0.73 16.04 3.81
CA ILE A 138 -1.94 15.83 2.99
C ILE A 138 -1.70 14.71 1.95
N ALA A 139 -0.57 14.76 1.25
CA ALA A 139 -0.21 13.73 0.28
C ALA A 139 -0.10 12.35 0.94
N SER A 140 0.60 12.27 2.08
CA SER A 140 0.77 11.02 2.83
C SER A 140 -0.55 10.49 3.40
N LEU A 141 -1.42 11.35 3.94
CA LEU A 141 -2.75 10.94 4.41
C LEU A 141 -3.60 10.35 3.27
N ALA A 142 -3.57 10.95 2.08
CA ALA A 142 -4.30 10.47 0.93
C ALA A 142 -3.74 9.15 0.39
N GLU A 143 -2.42 9.02 0.29
CA GLU A 143 -1.76 7.78 -0.14
C GLU A 143 -2.02 6.64 0.85
N ASN A 144 -1.77 6.87 2.14
CA ASN A 144 -1.96 5.87 3.19
C ASN A 144 -3.42 5.51 3.46
N LEU A 145 -4.39 6.32 3.03
CA LEU A 145 -5.79 5.89 3.01
C LEU A 145 -5.95 4.60 2.17
N SER A 146 -5.27 4.53 1.02
CA SER A 146 -5.24 3.32 0.20
C SER A 146 -4.63 2.16 0.97
N ASP A 147 -3.42 2.35 1.47
CA ASP A 147 -2.61 1.24 1.96
C ASP A 147 -3.04 0.72 3.32
N SER A 148 -3.45 1.62 4.20
CA SER A 148 -3.73 1.30 5.60
C SER A 148 -5.20 1.08 5.91
N VAL A 149 -6.11 1.36 4.95
CA VAL A 149 -7.56 1.23 5.17
C VAL A 149 -8.25 0.53 4.01
N VAL A 150 -8.18 1.10 2.80
CA VAL A 150 -8.97 0.60 1.67
C VAL A 150 -8.49 -0.76 1.20
N ALA A 151 -7.18 -0.95 1.06
CA ALA A 151 -6.62 -2.19 0.59
C ALA A 151 -6.84 -3.37 1.55
N PRO A 152 -6.57 -3.28 2.87
CA PRO A 152 -6.85 -4.38 3.79
C PRO A 152 -8.34 -4.72 3.85
N LEU A 153 -9.25 -3.73 3.82
CA LEU A 153 -10.69 -3.97 3.77
C LEU A 153 -11.09 -4.70 2.48
N LEU A 154 -10.58 -4.27 1.33
CA LEU A 154 -10.90 -4.87 0.03
C LEU A 154 -10.38 -6.31 -0.06
N HIS A 155 -9.13 -6.55 0.35
CA HIS A 155 -8.53 -7.88 0.35
C HIS A 155 -9.21 -8.82 1.35
N ALA A 156 -9.56 -8.34 2.55
CA ALA A 156 -10.38 -9.08 3.51
C ALA A 156 -11.75 -9.43 2.92
N ARG A 157 -12.37 -8.49 2.21
CA ARG A 157 -13.68 -8.67 1.58
C ARG A 157 -13.64 -9.66 0.42
N VAL A 158 -12.59 -9.70 -0.38
CA VAL A 158 -12.47 -10.57 -1.55
C VAL A 158 -12.00 -11.97 -1.14
N GLY A 159 -10.83 -12.06 -0.48
CA GLY A 159 -10.14 -13.32 -0.22
C GLY A 159 -10.09 -13.75 1.25
N GLY A 160 -10.65 -12.95 2.15
CA GLY A 160 -10.67 -13.27 3.59
C GLY A 160 -9.41 -12.76 4.30
N LEU A 161 -9.26 -13.15 5.56
CA LEU A 161 -8.11 -12.74 6.38
C LEU A 161 -6.76 -13.16 5.80
N GLY A 162 -6.69 -14.28 5.08
CA GLY A 162 -5.44 -14.71 4.42
C GLY A 162 -4.96 -13.69 3.39
N TRP A 163 -5.87 -13.15 2.57
CA TRP A 163 -5.52 -12.12 1.58
C TRP A 163 -5.20 -10.77 2.21
N ALA A 164 -5.95 -10.38 3.25
CA ALA A 164 -5.66 -9.16 4.01
C ALA A 164 -4.26 -9.22 4.66
N ALA A 165 -3.89 -10.36 5.24
CA ALA A 165 -2.58 -10.56 5.86
C ALA A 165 -1.46 -10.65 4.81
N ALA A 166 -1.70 -11.32 3.67
CA ALA A 166 -0.76 -11.37 2.54
C ALA A 166 -0.48 -9.97 1.98
N TYR A 167 -1.53 -9.18 1.79
CA TYR A 167 -1.42 -7.79 1.38
C TYR A 167 -0.63 -6.98 2.41
N ARG A 168 -1.01 -7.03 3.70
CA ARG A 168 -0.36 -6.22 4.73
C ARG A 168 1.12 -6.57 4.87
N PHE A 169 1.48 -7.85 4.74
CA PHE A 169 2.88 -8.27 4.68
C PHE A 169 3.59 -7.66 3.46
N THR A 170 2.97 -7.71 2.28
CA THR A 170 3.57 -7.18 1.05
C THR A 170 3.79 -5.67 1.13
N ASN A 171 2.81 -4.94 1.66
CA ASN A 171 2.92 -3.50 1.93
C ASN A 171 4.00 -3.17 2.97
N THR A 172 4.11 -3.97 4.03
CA THR A 172 5.20 -3.81 5.02
C THR A 172 6.57 -4.13 4.41
N ALA A 173 6.63 -5.12 3.50
CA ALA A 173 7.84 -5.49 2.78
C ALA A 173 8.28 -4.39 1.82
N ASP A 174 7.35 -3.76 1.08
CA ASP A 174 7.66 -2.60 0.25
C ASP A 174 8.15 -1.40 1.09
N ALA A 175 7.47 -1.09 2.20
CA ALA A 175 7.92 -0.03 3.11
C ALA A 175 9.30 -0.29 3.75
N SER A 176 9.76 -1.55 3.78
CA SER A 176 11.06 -1.94 4.35
C SER A 176 12.16 -2.12 3.31
N TRP A 177 11.82 -2.65 2.13
CA TRP A 177 12.77 -3.09 1.10
C TRP A 177 12.61 -2.33 -0.21
N GLY A 178 11.51 -1.60 -0.43
CA GLY A 178 11.18 -0.92 -1.69
C GLY A 178 11.97 0.35 -1.98
N TYR A 179 12.83 0.79 -1.06
CA TYR A 179 13.67 1.97 -1.27
C TYR A 179 14.61 1.79 -2.46
N ARG A 180 14.73 2.85 -3.27
CA ARG A 180 15.64 2.92 -4.42
C ARG A 180 17.05 3.27 -3.98
N THR A 181 17.72 2.32 -3.32
CA THR A 181 19.13 2.42 -2.93
C THR A 181 19.93 1.28 -3.57
N PRO A 182 21.26 1.43 -3.75
CA PRO A 182 22.09 0.35 -4.30
C PRO A 182 21.93 -0.98 -3.56
N ALA A 183 21.70 -0.93 -2.24
CA ALA A 183 21.53 -2.11 -1.40
C ALA A 183 20.15 -2.80 -1.55
N LEU A 184 19.13 -2.10 -2.06
CA LEU A 184 17.74 -2.58 -2.11
C LEU A 184 17.15 -2.65 -3.52
N GLU A 185 17.80 -2.07 -4.52
CA GLU A 185 17.31 -1.99 -5.90
C GLU A 185 16.93 -3.34 -6.53
N TRP A 186 17.69 -4.40 -6.22
CA TRP A 186 17.42 -5.76 -6.69
C TRP A 186 16.65 -6.62 -5.70
N PRO A 187 17.06 -6.75 -4.43
CA PRO A 187 16.36 -7.66 -3.52
C PRO A 187 14.97 -7.14 -3.13
N GLY A 188 14.75 -5.83 -3.08
CA GLY A 188 13.44 -5.24 -2.79
C GLY A 188 12.46 -5.26 -3.96
N ARG A 189 12.94 -5.52 -5.18
CA ARG A 189 12.17 -5.33 -6.42
C ARG A 189 10.90 -6.19 -6.50
N VAL A 190 10.95 -7.43 -6.01
CA VAL A 190 9.78 -8.32 -6.01
C VAL A 190 8.69 -7.77 -5.10
N ALA A 191 9.05 -7.35 -3.89
CA ALA A 191 8.10 -6.78 -2.92
C ALA A 191 7.45 -5.51 -3.48
N ALA A 192 8.25 -4.58 -4.03
CA ALA A 192 7.75 -3.34 -4.61
C ALA A 192 6.78 -3.56 -5.77
N ARG A 193 7.11 -4.47 -6.70
CA ARG A 193 6.23 -4.79 -7.83
C ARG A 193 4.95 -5.50 -7.40
N ALA A 194 5.04 -6.36 -6.39
CA ALA A 194 3.89 -7.04 -5.84
C ALA A 194 2.95 -6.05 -5.12
N ASP A 195 3.48 -5.11 -4.36
CA ASP A 195 2.67 -4.05 -3.74
C ASP A 195 1.97 -3.20 -4.81
N ASP A 196 2.72 -2.71 -5.81
CA ASP A 196 2.17 -1.96 -6.93
C ASP A 196 0.99 -2.69 -7.59
N LEU A 197 1.10 -4.00 -7.79
CA LEU A 197 0.03 -4.81 -8.38
C LEU A 197 -1.19 -4.93 -7.45
N LEU A 198 -0.95 -5.21 -6.16
CA LEU A 198 -2.01 -5.40 -5.17
C LEU A 198 -2.75 -4.11 -4.83
N ASN A 199 -2.13 -2.96 -5.07
CA ASN A 199 -2.69 -1.62 -4.83
C ASN A 199 -3.38 -0.98 -6.05
N LEU A 200 -3.40 -1.65 -7.22
CA LEU A 200 -4.07 -1.11 -8.43
C LEU A 200 -5.56 -0.77 -8.19
N ALA A 201 -6.31 -1.70 -7.62
CA ALA A 201 -7.73 -1.49 -7.33
C ALA A 201 -7.96 -0.62 -6.08
N PRO A 202 -7.27 -0.87 -4.94
CA PRO A 202 -7.40 -0.02 -3.75
C PRO A 202 -7.12 1.47 -3.98
N ALA A 203 -6.08 1.83 -4.72
CA ALA A 203 -5.73 3.23 -4.95
C ALA A 203 -6.80 3.97 -5.76
N ARG A 204 -7.38 3.31 -6.77
CA ARG A 204 -8.48 3.85 -7.57
C ARG A 204 -9.78 3.96 -6.77
N LEU A 205 -10.08 2.96 -5.94
CA LEU A 205 -11.22 3.02 -5.03
C LEU A 205 -11.07 4.14 -4.00
N SER A 206 -9.86 4.35 -3.48
CA SER A 206 -9.54 5.44 -2.55
C SER A 206 -9.78 6.80 -3.19
N ALA A 207 -9.27 7.00 -4.41
CA ALA A 207 -9.52 8.22 -5.17
C ALA A 207 -11.02 8.44 -5.44
N ALA A 208 -11.76 7.41 -5.84
CA ALA A 208 -13.20 7.50 -6.04
C ALA A 208 -13.93 7.89 -4.74
N CYS A 209 -13.55 7.30 -3.59
CA CYS A 209 -14.14 7.65 -2.30
C CYS A 209 -13.80 9.08 -1.85
N LEU A 210 -12.58 9.55 -2.10
CA LEU A 210 -12.18 10.95 -1.87
C LEU A 210 -13.02 11.92 -2.71
N LEU A 211 -13.18 11.63 -4.00
CA LEU A 211 -13.98 12.44 -4.90
C LEU A 211 -15.46 12.47 -4.48
N LEU A 212 -16.04 11.32 -4.13
CA LEU A 212 -17.41 11.23 -3.61
C LEU A 212 -17.58 12.02 -2.30
N ALA A 213 -16.64 11.89 -1.36
CA ALA A 213 -16.64 12.65 -0.10
C ALA A 213 -16.51 14.16 -0.32
N ALA A 214 -15.89 14.59 -1.41
CA ALA A 214 -15.75 15.98 -1.82
C ALA A 214 -16.89 16.47 -2.74
N GLY A 215 -17.92 15.67 -3.01
CA GLY A 215 -19.00 16.02 -3.93
C GLY A 215 -18.56 16.17 -5.39
N GLY A 216 -17.56 15.40 -5.82
CA GLY A 216 -16.99 15.41 -7.17
C GLY A 216 -15.89 16.46 -7.41
N ARG A 217 -15.63 17.35 -6.44
CA ARG A 217 -14.50 18.28 -6.51
C ARG A 217 -13.18 17.49 -6.63
N GLY A 218 -12.28 17.98 -7.47
CA GLY A 218 -10.99 17.33 -7.75
C GLY A 218 -10.98 16.34 -8.91
N TRP A 219 -12.13 16.03 -9.54
CA TRP A 219 -12.19 15.12 -10.68
C TRP A 219 -11.25 15.50 -11.83
N ARG A 220 -11.19 16.79 -12.17
CA ARG A 220 -10.33 17.30 -13.26
C ARG A 220 -8.84 17.09 -12.94
N VAL A 221 -8.44 17.36 -11.69
CA VAL A 221 -7.06 17.15 -11.21
C VAL A 221 -6.73 15.67 -11.19
N TRP A 222 -7.62 14.81 -10.66
CA TRP A 222 -7.42 13.37 -10.67
C TRP A 222 -7.17 12.83 -12.08
N ARG A 223 -8.00 13.23 -13.05
CA ARG A 223 -7.82 12.81 -14.45
C ARG A 223 -6.50 13.28 -15.08
N ALA A 224 -6.07 14.49 -14.75
CA ALA A 224 -4.87 15.09 -15.35
C ALA A 224 -3.57 14.59 -14.69
N ASP A 225 -3.59 14.36 -13.38
CA ASP A 225 -2.37 14.27 -12.57
C ASP A 225 -2.13 12.90 -11.94
N ALA A 226 -3.10 11.97 -11.96
CA ALA A 226 -2.98 10.68 -11.27
C ALA A 226 -1.78 9.82 -11.70
N ARG A 227 -1.20 10.08 -12.87
CA ARG A 227 -0.03 9.36 -13.42
C ARG A 227 1.29 10.12 -13.27
N ARG A 228 1.31 11.25 -12.56
CA ARG A 228 2.50 12.11 -12.41
C ARG A 228 3.44 11.69 -11.28
N THR A 229 3.04 10.71 -10.47
CA THR A 229 3.90 10.14 -9.41
C THR A 229 4.74 8.97 -9.92
N PRO A 230 5.90 8.69 -9.32
CA PRO A 230 6.68 7.50 -9.66
C PRO A 230 5.92 6.18 -9.43
N SER A 231 5.10 6.13 -8.37
CA SER A 231 4.20 5.00 -8.14
C SER A 231 3.02 5.05 -9.13
N PRO A 232 2.63 3.91 -9.74
CA PRO A 232 1.42 3.81 -10.55
C PRO A 232 0.12 3.96 -9.75
N ASN A 233 0.21 3.95 -8.41
CA ASN A 233 -0.93 3.96 -7.50
C ASN A 233 -1.05 5.25 -6.72
N GLY A 234 0.02 5.71 -6.06
CA GLY A 234 -0.02 6.83 -5.10
C GLY A 234 -0.61 8.13 -5.67
N GLY A 235 -0.34 8.41 -6.95
CA GLY A 235 -0.88 9.59 -7.63
C GLY A 235 -2.40 9.63 -7.72
N HIS A 236 -3.09 8.49 -7.70
CA HIS A 236 -4.56 8.46 -7.76
C HIS A 236 -5.22 9.13 -6.54
N PRO A 237 -5.05 8.65 -5.30
CA PRO A 237 -5.66 9.32 -4.14
C PRO A 237 -5.06 10.70 -3.88
N MET A 238 -3.76 10.91 -4.10
CA MET A 238 -3.10 12.19 -3.87
C MET A 238 -3.64 13.31 -4.78
N SER A 239 -3.80 13.06 -6.09
CA SER A 239 -4.34 14.07 -7.02
C SER A 239 -5.84 14.33 -6.80
N ALA A 240 -6.60 13.31 -6.38
CA ALA A 240 -7.98 13.49 -5.95
C ALA A 240 -8.07 14.41 -4.72
N ALA A 241 -7.23 14.20 -3.71
CA ALA A 241 -7.17 15.06 -2.51
C ALA A 241 -6.71 16.48 -2.85
N ALA A 242 -5.63 16.64 -3.64
CA ALA A 242 -5.13 17.93 -4.08
C ALA A 242 -6.22 18.77 -4.76
N GLY A 243 -6.95 18.17 -5.70
CA GLY A 243 -8.04 18.85 -6.40
C GLY A 243 -9.30 19.06 -5.56
N ALA A 244 -9.60 18.18 -4.60
CA ALA A 244 -10.74 18.34 -3.69
C ALA A 244 -10.56 19.51 -2.72
N LEU A 245 -9.31 19.76 -2.31
CA LEU A 245 -8.91 20.83 -1.39
C LEU A 245 -8.50 22.11 -2.13
N GLY A 246 -8.20 22.02 -3.43
CA GLY A 246 -7.74 23.16 -4.23
C GLY A 246 -6.29 23.55 -3.98
N VAL A 247 -5.49 22.65 -3.42
CA VAL A 247 -4.09 22.90 -3.04
C VAL A 247 -3.11 22.22 -4.00
N ARG A 248 -1.91 22.79 -4.13
CA ARG A 248 -0.78 22.19 -4.84
C ARG A 248 -0.05 21.23 -3.91
N LEU A 249 0.12 19.97 -4.33
CA LEU A 249 0.92 18.99 -3.59
C LEU A 249 2.21 18.70 -4.36
N GLU A 250 3.33 19.08 -3.77
CA GLU A 250 4.64 18.97 -4.41
C GLU A 250 5.62 18.14 -3.58
N LYS A 251 6.38 17.30 -4.28
CA LYS A 251 7.62 16.71 -3.78
C LYS A 251 8.75 17.18 -4.69
N ARG A 252 9.59 18.09 -4.16
CA ARG A 252 10.72 18.72 -4.87
C ARG A 252 11.46 17.71 -5.74
N GLY A 253 11.59 18.01 -7.04
CA GLY A 253 12.32 17.19 -8.01
C GLY A 253 11.68 15.82 -8.34
N VAL A 254 10.48 15.51 -7.84
CA VAL A 254 9.82 14.22 -8.06
C VAL A 254 8.46 14.38 -8.73
N TYR A 255 7.55 15.17 -8.16
CA TYR A 255 6.23 15.40 -8.74
C TYR A 255 5.62 16.72 -8.26
N THR A 256 4.71 17.28 -9.06
CA THR A 256 3.79 18.35 -8.67
C THR A 256 2.38 17.98 -9.14
N LEU A 257 1.44 17.93 -8.19
CA LEU A 257 0.02 17.68 -8.42
C LEU A 257 -0.78 18.96 -8.17
N ASN A 258 -1.80 19.19 -8.99
CA ASN A 258 -2.60 20.41 -9.01
C ASN A 258 -1.71 21.67 -9.06
N ALA A 259 -0.85 21.77 -10.06
CA ALA A 259 0.18 22.82 -10.15
C ALA A 259 -0.39 24.26 -10.08
N ALA A 260 -1.63 24.47 -10.51
CA ALA A 260 -2.34 25.73 -10.44
C ALA A 260 -3.06 25.98 -9.09
N GLY A 261 -3.00 25.02 -8.16
CA GLY A 261 -3.53 25.14 -6.81
C GLY A 261 -2.69 26.07 -5.94
N ARG A 262 -3.31 26.58 -4.88
CA ARG A 262 -2.60 27.38 -3.87
C ARG A 262 -1.70 26.52 -2.99
N ASP A 263 -0.76 27.16 -2.30
CA ASP A 263 0.05 26.47 -1.31
C ASP A 263 -0.81 26.01 -0.11
N PRO A 264 -0.63 24.76 0.35
CA PRO A 264 -1.39 24.21 1.47
C PRO A 264 -0.96 24.83 2.80
N ASP A 265 -1.91 24.91 3.73
CA ASP A 265 -1.67 25.35 5.11
C ASP A 265 -2.20 24.33 6.14
N ALA A 266 -2.15 24.70 7.42
CA ALA A 266 -2.63 23.84 8.50
C ALA A 266 -4.16 23.61 8.45
N GLY A 267 -4.93 24.61 8.00
CA GLY A 267 -6.38 24.49 7.80
C GLY A 267 -6.72 23.48 6.71
N ASP A 268 -5.93 23.43 5.64
CA ASP A 268 -6.05 22.39 4.61
C ASP A 268 -5.74 21.01 5.13
N LEU A 269 -4.76 20.87 6.01
CA LEU A 269 -4.45 19.60 6.64
C LEU A 269 -5.62 19.12 7.52
N ARG A 270 -6.30 20.02 8.25
CA ARG A 270 -7.55 19.71 8.98
C ARG A 270 -8.69 19.30 8.04
N ALA A 271 -8.84 20.00 6.92
CA ALA A 271 -9.82 19.65 5.90
C ALA A 271 -9.51 18.28 5.27
N ALA A 272 -8.23 17.98 5.03
CA ALA A 272 -7.76 16.70 4.51
C ALA A 272 -8.06 15.56 5.47
N LEU A 273 -7.84 15.72 6.78
CA LEU A 273 -8.20 14.73 7.80
C LEU A 273 -9.70 14.40 7.77
N THR A 274 -10.55 15.42 7.66
CA THR A 274 -12.01 15.24 7.53
C THR A 274 -12.37 14.50 6.25
N LEU A 275 -11.76 14.89 5.13
CA LEU A 275 -11.96 14.30 3.82
C LEU A 275 -11.54 12.82 3.78
N VAL A 276 -10.34 12.52 4.28
CA VAL A 276 -9.78 11.16 4.36
C VAL A 276 -10.63 10.28 5.27
N ASN A 277 -11.09 10.79 6.42
CA ASN A 277 -11.98 10.03 7.29
C ASN A 277 -13.32 9.71 6.61
N ARG A 278 -13.95 10.68 5.94
CA ARG A 278 -15.18 10.45 5.17
C ARG A 278 -14.96 9.42 4.06
N ALA A 279 -13.86 9.52 3.32
CA ALA A 279 -13.51 8.58 2.27
C ALA A 279 -13.24 7.16 2.82
N ALA A 280 -12.59 7.04 3.97
CA ALA A 280 -12.42 5.76 4.67
C ALA A 280 -13.77 5.11 5.04
N LEU A 281 -14.71 5.90 5.55
CA LEU A 281 -16.07 5.42 5.87
C LEU A 281 -16.83 5.00 4.61
N LEU A 282 -16.73 5.76 3.51
CA LEU A 282 -17.32 5.37 2.22
C LEU A 282 -16.72 4.05 1.70
N ALA A 283 -15.40 3.88 1.77
CA ALA A 283 -14.74 2.65 1.36
C ALA A 283 -15.17 1.45 2.23
N ALA A 284 -15.35 1.66 3.54
CA ALA A 284 -15.92 0.66 4.43
C ALA A 284 -17.35 0.29 4.03
N LEU A 285 -18.22 1.27 3.74
CA LEU A 285 -19.58 1.02 3.26
C LEU A 285 -19.59 0.20 1.97
N VAL A 286 -18.74 0.56 0.99
CA VAL A 286 -18.57 -0.22 -0.24
C VAL A 286 -18.20 -1.67 0.06
N CYS A 287 -17.27 -1.90 0.99
CA CYS A 287 -16.89 -3.25 1.40
C CYS A 287 -18.01 -4.01 2.12
N LEU A 288 -18.95 -3.32 2.77
CA LEU A 288 -20.11 -3.91 3.44
C LEU A 288 -21.26 -4.25 2.49
N LEU A 289 -21.31 -3.69 1.28
CA LEU A 289 -22.36 -3.96 0.31
C LEU A 289 -22.49 -5.46 -0.02
N PRO A 290 -23.70 -5.95 -0.36
CA PRO A 290 -23.88 -7.30 -0.87
C PRO A 290 -22.99 -7.59 -2.06
N ARG A 291 -22.45 -8.82 -2.13
CA ARG A 291 -21.84 -9.26 -3.39
C ARG A 291 -22.97 -9.30 -4.41
N PRO A 292 -22.79 -8.77 -5.63
CA PRO A 292 -23.78 -8.96 -6.68
C PRO A 292 -24.07 -10.45 -6.75
N ARG A 293 -25.35 -10.82 -6.63
CA ARG A 293 -25.76 -12.21 -6.82
C ARG A 293 -25.27 -12.58 -8.22
N ARG A 294 -24.44 -13.63 -8.34
CA ARG A 294 -24.20 -14.22 -9.66
C ARG A 294 -25.60 -14.56 -10.16
N LEU A 295 -26.03 -13.90 -11.24
CA LEU A 295 -27.18 -14.35 -12.01
C LEU A 295 -26.76 -15.70 -12.58
N THR A 296 -26.83 -16.75 -11.76
CA THR A 296 -26.83 -18.11 -12.26
C THR A 296 -28.05 -18.16 -13.13
N GLY A 297 -27.82 -18.16 -14.45
CA GLY A 297 -28.87 -18.26 -15.44
C GLY A 297 -29.75 -19.44 -15.08
N ALA A 298 -30.92 -19.13 -14.49
CA ALA A 298 -32.00 -20.06 -14.46
C ALA A 298 -32.34 -20.27 -15.94
N ARG A 299 -31.80 -21.34 -16.54
CA ARG A 299 -32.42 -21.91 -17.73
C ARG A 299 -33.87 -22.14 -17.33
N PRO A 300 -34.86 -21.51 -17.99
CA PRO A 300 -36.24 -21.83 -17.71
C PRO A 300 -36.38 -23.33 -17.96
N ALA A 301 -36.86 -24.06 -16.96
CA ALA A 301 -37.20 -25.46 -17.13
C ALA A 301 -38.16 -25.55 -18.31
N ARG A 302 -37.74 -26.18 -19.41
CA ARG A 302 -38.66 -26.60 -20.46
C ARG A 302 -39.70 -27.46 -19.77
N ARG A 303 -40.93 -26.96 -19.65
CA ARG A 303 -42.10 -27.81 -19.45
C ARG A 303 -42.14 -28.77 -20.63
N ALA A 304 -41.86 -30.04 -20.38
CA ALA A 304 -42.18 -31.10 -21.31
C ALA A 304 -43.67 -31.41 -21.11
N ASP A 305 -44.45 -31.16 -22.16
CA ASP A 305 -45.83 -31.57 -22.32
C ASP A 305 -45.87 -33.09 -22.59
N PRO A 306 -46.84 -33.87 -22.08
CA PRO A 306 -46.94 -35.30 -22.35
C PRO A 306 -47.81 -35.54 -23.59
N GLY A 307 -47.20 -36.03 -24.67
CA GLY A 307 -47.90 -36.43 -25.90
C GLY A 307 -47.02 -37.31 -26.80
N GLU A 308 -47.40 -38.58 -26.90
CA GLU A 308 -46.96 -39.71 -27.74
C GLU A 308 -46.70 -39.45 -29.26
N PRO A 309 -46.37 -40.44 -30.12
CA PRO A 309 -45.45 -41.60 -30.00
C PRO A 309 -44.55 -41.83 -31.26
N ARG A 310 -43.62 -42.79 -31.12
CA ARG A 310 -42.88 -43.64 -32.09
C ARG A 310 -42.88 -43.34 -33.61
N GLY A 311 -41.69 -43.39 -34.21
CA GLY A 311 -41.46 -43.71 -35.63
C GLY A 311 -40.02 -44.16 -35.88
N ALA A 312 -39.82 -45.34 -36.45
CA ALA A 312 -38.55 -46.01 -36.69
C ALA A 312 -38.00 -45.77 -38.13
N ALA A 313 -36.82 -46.36 -38.40
CA ALA A 313 -36.03 -46.40 -39.65
C ALA A 313 -35.14 -45.18 -39.88
N GLY A 314 -33.88 -45.28 -40.29
CA GLY A 314 -33.07 -46.38 -40.82
C GLY A 314 -32.03 -45.76 -41.77
N GLY A 315 -30.85 -46.36 -41.91
CA GLY A 315 -30.00 -46.13 -43.09
C GLY A 315 -28.68 -45.35 -42.88
N ALA A 316 -27.61 -46.13 -42.74
CA ALA A 316 -26.32 -46.07 -43.46
C ALA A 316 -25.79 -44.74 -44.05
N GLY A 317 -24.48 -44.52 -43.87
CA GLY A 317 -23.65 -43.79 -44.85
C GLY A 317 -22.53 -42.93 -44.26
N LEU A 318 -21.35 -43.51 -44.04
CA LEU A 318 -20.06 -42.80 -44.15
C LEU A 318 -19.64 -42.81 -45.62
N PRO A 319 -19.01 -41.73 -46.12
CA PRO A 319 -17.56 -41.83 -46.30
C PRO A 319 -16.79 -40.56 -45.91
N ALA A 320 -15.47 -40.71 -45.89
CA ALA A 320 -14.48 -39.80 -45.35
C ALA A 320 -13.90 -38.80 -46.37
N ALA A 321 -13.32 -37.72 -45.79
CA ALA A 321 -12.20 -36.88 -46.26
C ALA A 321 -12.46 -35.92 -47.46
N PRO A 322 -11.71 -34.79 -47.62
CA PRO A 322 -10.38 -34.49 -47.05
C PRO A 322 -10.19 -33.10 -46.39
N ALA A 323 -9.03 -32.95 -45.75
CA ALA A 323 -8.50 -31.73 -45.14
C ALA A 323 -8.07 -30.67 -46.19
N PRO A 324 -7.98 -29.39 -45.78
CA PRO A 324 -7.01 -28.47 -46.36
C PRO A 324 -5.88 -28.15 -45.36
N ALA A 325 -4.69 -28.03 -45.93
CA ALA A 325 -3.45 -27.63 -45.32
C ALA A 325 -3.55 -26.27 -44.62
N ALA A 326 -2.92 -26.14 -43.46
CA ALA A 326 -2.67 -24.86 -42.81
C ALA A 326 -1.15 -24.63 -42.78
N ASP A 327 -0.75 -23.58 -43.47
CA ASP A 327 0.59 -23.03 -43.58
C ASP A 327 1.28 -22.85 -42.22
N GLY A 328 2.57 -23.17 -42.22
CA GLY A 328 3.50 -22.83 -41.16
C GLY A 328 3.80 -21.33 -41.18
N GLY A 329 3.51 -20.67 -40.05
CA GLY A 329 3.89 -19.28 -39.80
C GLY A 329 4.18 -19.08 -38.32
N ALA A 330 5.39 -19.43 -37.90
CA ALA A 330 5.90 -19.14 -36.56
C ALA A 330 6.07 -17.63 -36.37
N GLY A 331 5.04 -16.96 -35.86
CA GLY A 331 5.07 -15.57 -35.45
C GLY A 331 5.79 -15.41 -34.11
N VAL A 332 7.13 -15.35 -34.15
CA VAL A 332 7.97 -14.91 -33.03
C VAL A 332 7.79 -13.39 -32.87
N ILE A 333 7.00 -12.96 -31.88
CA ILE A 333 6.95 -11.55 -31.48
C ILE A 333 8.23 -11.23 -30.71
N ARG A 334 9.19 -10.62 -31.41
CA ARG A 334 10.38 -9.98 -30.84
C ARG A 334 9.96 -8.78 -30.00
N ILE A 335 10.30 -8.81 -28.71
CA ILE A 335 10.31 -7.61 -27.85
C ILE A 335 11.65 -6.90 -28.12
N PRO A 336 11.67 -5.61 -28.52
CA PRO A 336 12.92 -4.91 -28.79
C PRO A 336 13.70 -4.66 -27.49
N SER A 337 14.91 -5.20 -27.46
CA SER A 337 15.99 -4.85 -26.54
C SER A 337 16.45 -3.41 -26.81
N VAL A 338 16.23 -2.50 -25.87
CA VAL A 338 16.89 -1.19 -25.91
C VAL A 338 18.20 -1.29 -25.14
N SER A 339 19.28 -1.27 -25.92
CA SER A 339 20.66 -1.19 -25.47
C SER A 339 20.91 0.16 -24.81
N LEU A 340 21.59 0.11 -23.67
CA LEU A 340 22.25 1.23 -23.02
C LEU A 340 23.45 1.66 -23.85
N THR A 341 23.51 2.93 -24.24
CA THR A 341 24.77 3.62 -24.55
C THR A 341 24.65 5.12 -24.23
N ASP A 342 25.31 5.47 -23.14
CA ASP A 342 26.40 6.46 -23.05
C ASP A 342 26.18 7.98 -22.96
N ARG A 343 27.06 8.56 -22.12
CA ARG A 343 27.50 9.97 -21.93
C ARG A 343 26.65 10.83 -20.98
N ASN A 344 27.19 11.22 -19.83
CA ASN A 344 28.31 12.16 -19.71
C ASN A 344 28.87 12.18 -18.29
N SER A 345 30.18 11.96 -18.21
CA SER A 345 31.07 12.22 -17.08
C SER A 345 31.39 13.72 -17.00
N THR A 346 31.32 14.29 -15.81
CA THR A 346 32.14 15.46 -15.43
C THR A 346 32.58 15.29 -13.98
N ASP A 347 33.90 15.32 -13.82
CA ASP A 347 34.68 15.24 -12.59
C ASP A 347 34.31 16.28 -11.52
N LEU A 348 34.58 15.95 -10.25
CA LEU A 348 35.26 16.79 -9.23
C LEU A 348 35.39 15.98 -7.90
N PRO A 349 36.33 16.33 -7.00
CA PRO A 349 37.23 15.36 -6.37
C PRO A 349 36.84 14.95 -4.94
N THR A 350 37.30 13.76 -4.56
CA THR A 350 37.26 13.20 -3.20
C THR A 350 38.27 13.88 -2.26
N PRO A 351 37.90 14.27 -1.03
CA PRO A 351 38.85 14.41 0.06
C PRO A 351 38.87 13.14 0.94
N ARG A 352 40.08 12.69 1.27
CA ARG A 352 40.37 11.64 2.26
C ARG A 352 40.07 12.13 3.69
N PRO A 353 39.73 11.25 4.65
CA PRO A 353 39.52 11.63 6.04
C PRO A 353 40.82 11.59 6.85
N GLU A 354 41.06 12.58 7.71
CA GLU A 354 41.99 12.46 8.85
C GLU A 354 41.22 12.24 10.17
N PRO A 355 41.74 11.41 11.10
CA PRO A 355 41.05 11.01 12.33
C PRO A 355 41.41 11.90 13.52
N ALA A 356 40.73 11.67 14.65
CA ALA A 356 41.00 12.22 16.00
C ALA A 356 40.32 13.55 16.39
N SER A 357 38.99 13.56 16.39
CA SER A 357 38.19 14.39 17.32
C SER A 357 36.83 13.79 17.72
N LEU A 358 36.53 12.56 17.30
CA LEU A 358 35.24 11.89 17.51
C LEU A 358 35.16 10.94 18.73
N LEU A 359 36.17 10.94 19.61
CA LEU A 359 36.26 9.95 20.70
C LEU A 359 35.75 10.42 22.07
N LEU A 360 35.22 11.64 22.19
CA LEU A 360 34.63 12.14 23.45
C LEU A 360 33.14 12.54 23.36
N ALA A 361 32.53 12.49 22.18
CA ALA A 361 31.09 12.72 22.00
C ALA A 361 30.25 11.42 22.07
N SER A 362 30.87 10.24 21.92
CA SER A 362 30.17 8.95 21.90
C SER A 362 29.73 8.45 23.28
N ALA A 363 30.42 8.84 24.36
CA ALA A 363 30.14 8.31 25.70
C ALA A 363 28.98 9.02 26.45
N ARG A 364 28.46 10.15 25.94
CA ARG A 364 27.31 10.88 26.53
C ARG A 364 25.99 10.64 25.80
N VAL A 365 26.02 10.30 24.51
CA VAL A 365 24.83 9.94 23.71
C VAL A 365 24.32 8.54 24.05
N GLU A 366 25.22 7.61 24.36
CA GLU A 366 24.87 6.22 24.69
C GLU A 366 24.12 6.09 26.03
N ARG A 367 24.32 7.04 26.95
CA ARG A 367 23.63 7.07 28.25
C ARG A 367 22.26 7.74 28.20
N PHE A 368 21.96 8.53 27.16
CA PHE A 368 20.63 9.09 26.93
C PHE A 368 19.72 8.09 26.17
N ALA A 369 20.30 7.26 25.30
CA ALA A 369 19.59 6.21 24.57
C ALA A 369 19.10 5.05 25.46
N LYS A 370 19.74 4.80 26.61
CA LYS A 370 19.34 3.73 27.55
C LYS A 370 18.21 4.10 28.51
N THR A 371 17.89 5.39 28.68
CA THR A 371 16.92 5.84 29.69
C THR A 371 15.55 6.22 29.10
N VAL A 372 15.44 6.37 27.77
CA VAL A 372 14.17 6.71 27.09
C VAL A 372 13.36 5.46 26.68
N LEU A 373 13.92 4.25 26.83
CA LEU A 373 13.26 2.98 26.48
C LEU A 373 12.26 2.44 27.53
N THR A 374 11.86 3.23 28.53
CA THR A 374 10.98 2.78 29.63
C THR A 374 9.70 3.58 29.81
N SER A 375 9.23 4.34 28.83
CA SER A 375 7.88 4.92 28.91
C SER A 375 7.11 4.92 27.60
N THR A 376 5.94 4.27 27.65
CA THR A 376 4.83 4.17 26.69
C THR A 376 4.96 3.19 25.50
N PRO A 377 4.23 2.04 25.53
CA PRO A 377 4.24 1.01 24.48
C PRO A 377 3.48 1.38 23.18
N GLU A 378 2.85 2.55 23.10
CA GLU A 378 2.18 3.07 21.89
C GLU A 378 3.18 3.64 20.86
N LEU A 379 4.39 4.03 21.28
CA LEU A 379 5.37 4.75 20.45
C LEU A 379 6.22 3.87 19.51
N ALA A 380 6.23 2.55 19.70
CA ALA A 380 7.08 1.63 18.93
C ALA A 380 6.46 1.12 17.61
N LEU A 381 5.18 1.39 17.36
CA LEU A 381 4.44 0.81 16.24
C LEU A 381 4.62 1.54 14.92
N LEU A 382 4.86 2.86 14.98
CA LEU A 382 5.15 3.68 13.80
C LEU A 382 6.64 3.69 13.45
N SER A 383 7.52 3.33 14.40
CA SER A 383 8.95 3.13 14.17
C SER A 383 9.28 1.91 13.29
N ILE A 384 8.34 1.00 13.01
CA ILE A 384 8.56 -0.14 12.10
C ILE A 384 8.68 0.31 10.64
N TYR A 385 8.30 1.55 10.34
CA TYR A 385 8.47 2.17 9.03
C TYR A 385 9.86 2.80 8.81
N GLN A 386 10.79 2.64 9.76
CA GLN A 386 12.17 3.16 9.66
C GLN A 386 13.19 2.07 10.03
N PRO A 387 14.13 1.68 9.14
CA PRO A 387 15.39 1.12 9.59
C PRO A 387 16.32 2.25 10.04
N GLU A 388 17.04 2.01 11.13
CA GLU A 388 18.10 2.88 11.65
C GLU A 388 19.03 3.37 10.53
N SER A 389 19.19 4.69 10.48
CA SER A 389 20.21 5.36 9.66
C SER A 389 21.60 4.92 10.13
N VAL A 390 22.34 4.26 9.24
CA VAL A 390 23.81 4.21 9.26
C VAL A 390 24.33 5.24 8.27
#